data_AF-A0A8S3Q0D7-F1
#
_entry.id   AF-A0A8S3Q0D7-F1
#
_cell.length_a   1.000
_cell.length_b   1.000
_cell.length_c   1.000
_cell.angle_alpha   90.00
_cell.angle_beta   90.00
_cell.angle_gamma   90.00
#
_symmetry.space_group_name_H-M   'P 1'
#
loop_
_entity.id
_entity.type
_entity.pdbx_description
1 polymer ?
#
loop_
_entity_poly.entity_id
_entity_poly.type
_entity_poly.pdbx_seq_one_letter_code
_entity_poly.pdbx_strand_id
1 'polypeptide(L)'
;MSDQSDFEDEGSEMSILDDVDFESSDSDSNSNNNADSTDSEDESDVPVVRGPWVTINDPQTYEHPLEIVPFEQRIGPINPPPINSHPIEYFDRLASDPATGGSLINILVTETNRYAGQYIQQAENPKPWENVNALEMRAFLGLFLSMGLVKKPSLRSYWNTSLDTWITNTPAFKSVMPRNRFQNLLRFLHCNNNEEEVPRGQEGHDHAHKIRPVLDLNPQS
;
A
#
# COMPACT_ATOMS: atom_id res chain seq x y z
N MET A 1 -27.88 -40.65 -13.23
CA MET A 1 -28.49 -40.21 -11.96
C MET A 1 -27.30 -39.96 -11.03
N SER A 2 -26.42 -39.00 -11.33
CA SER A 2 -26.66 -37.55 -11.40
C SER A 2 -27.06 -37.03 -10.02
N ASP A 3 -26.11 -36.49 -9.26
CA ASP A 3 -26.18 -35.06 -8.93
C ASP A 3 -24.81 -34.54 -8.47
N GLN A 4 -24.54 -33.33 -8.94
CA GLN A 4 -23.30 -32.58 -8.93
C GLN A 4 -23.71 -31.16 -8.53
N SER A 5 -23.05 -30.59 -7.53
CA SER A 5 -23.13 -29.18 -7.15
C SER A 5 -21.87 -28.90 -6.31
N ASP A 6 -20.76 -28.41 -6.86
CA ASP A 6 -20.53 -27.04 -7.36
C ASP A 6 -21.18 -25.98 -6.45
N PHE A 7 -20.36 -25.40 -5.58
CA PHE A 7 -20.54 -24.03 -5.14
C PHE A 7 -19.16 -23.39 -4.96
N GLU A 8 -18.87 -22.49 -5.89
CA GLU A 8 -17.74 -21.58 -5.95
C GLU A 8 -17.89 -20.55 -4.82
N ASP A 9 -16.86 -20.35 -4.00
CA ASP A 9 -16.77 -19.20 -3.09
C ASP A 9 -15.65 -18.31 -3.60
N GLU A 10 -16.04 -17.32 -4.39
CA GLU A 10 -15.15 -16.27 -4.86
C GLU A 10 -14.72 -15.40 -3.68
N GLY A 11 -13.43 -15.50 -3.36
CA GLY A 11 -12.76 -14.60 -2.42
C GLY A 11 -12.80 -13.18 -2.95
N SER A 12 -13.73 -12.38 -2.42
CA SER A 12 -13.78 -10.93 -2.56
C SER A 12 -12.40 -10.31 -2.23
N GLU A 13 -11.69 -9.92 -3.27
CA GLU A 13 -10.51 -9.05 -3.17
C GLU A 13 -10.95 -7.66 -2.72
N MET A 14 -10.24 -7.12 -1.74
CA MET A 14 -10.39 -5.77 -1.23
C MET A 14 -9.86 -4.79 -2.30
N SER A 15 -10.77 -4.12 -3.01
CA SER A 15 -10.42 -3.02 -3.92
C SER A 15 -9.92 -1.81 -3.11
N ILE A 16 -8.60 -1.56 -3.14
CA ILE A 16 -7.99 -0.29 -2.70
C ILE A 16 -7.37 0.44 -3.91
N LEU A 17 -7.83 0.15 -5.13
CA LEU A 17 -7.25 0.71 -6.37
C LEU A 17 -8.30 1.12 -7.41
N ASP A 18 -9.43 1.69 -6.98
CA ASP A 18 -10.48 2.13 -7.91
C ASP A 18 -10.20 3.49 -8.59
N ASP A 19 -9.01 4.09 -8.40
CA ASP A 19 -8.61 5.37 -9.04
C ASP A 19 -7.34 5.27 -9.91
N VAL A 20 -6.96 4.07 -10.36
CA VAL A 20 -5.92 3.93 -11.40
C VAL A 20 -6.55 3.50 -12.72
N ASP A 21 -7.10 4.49 -13.44
CA ASP A 21 -7.46 4.37 -14.86
C ASP A 21 -6.27 3.79 -15.65
N PHE A 22 -6.35 2.48 -15.90
CA PHE A 22 -5.41 1.74 -16.71
C PHE A 22 -5.93 1.71 -18.15
N GLU A 23 -5.88 2.85 -18.84
CA GLU A 23 -6.01 2.85 -20.28
C GLU A 23 -4.65 2.67 -20.94
N SER A 24 -4.48 1.54 -21.63
CA SER A 24 -3.45 1.36 -22.64
C SER A 24 -4.09 1.39 -24.03
N SER A 25 -3.85 2.45 -24.81
CA SER A 25 -3.41 2.38 -26.22
C SER A 25 -3.38 3.77 -26.84
N ASP A 26 -2.27 4.09 -27.51
CA ASP A 26 -2.25 5.11 -28.57
C ASP A 26 -2.95 4.53 -29.82
N SER A 27 -3.83 5.30 -30.46
CA SER A 27 -3.96 5.46 -31.93
C SER A 27 -5.14 6.34 -32.30
N ASP A 28 -4.87 7.42 -33.02
CA ASP A 28 -5.83 8.35 -33.62
C ASP A 28 -6.78 7.65 -34.61
N SER A 29 -8.10 7.88 -34.48
CA SER A 29 -9.01 8.18 -35.60
C SER A 29 -10.43 8.51 -35.13
N ASN A 30 -10.74 9.80 -35.27
CA ASN A 30 -12.03 10.44 -35.51
C ASN A 30 -13.26 9.53 -35.75
N SER A 31 -14.29 9.61 -34.89
CA SER A 31 -15.69 9.85 -35.30
C SER A 31 -16.63 9.93 -34.09
N ASN A 32 -17.41 11.01 -34.08
CA ASN A 32 -18.86 11.02 -33.83
C ASN A 32 -19.45 11.17 -32.41
N ASN A 33 -20.43 12.10 -32.41
CA ASN A 33 -21.75 12.03 -31.78
C ASN A 33 -21.90 12.56 -30.35
N ASN A 34 -22.49 13.75 -30.30
CA ASN A 34 -23.38 14.16 -29.22
C ASN A 34 -24.46 13.08 -29.01
N ALA A 35 -24.42 12.45 -27.85
CA ALA A 35 -25.59 11.88 -27.22
C ALA A 35 -25.52 12.28 -25.75
N ASP A 36 -26.27 13.33 -25.44
CA ASP A 36 -26.72 13.67 -24.10
C ASP A 36 -27.50 12.47 -23.55
N SER A 37 -27.00 11.90 -22.47
CA SER A 37 -27.73 10.95 -21.64
C SER A 37 -27.22 11.15 -20.22
N THR A 38 -27.91 12.07 -19.54
CA THR A 38 -27.97 12.11 -18.08
C THR A 38 -28.42 10.74 -17.59
N ASP A 39 -27.48 9.96 -17.07
CA ASP A 39 -27.79 8.78 -16.28
C ASP A 39 -27.53 9.11 -14.82
N SER A 40 -28.62 9.18 -14.08
CA SER A 40 -28.68 9.46 -12.66
C SER A 40 -28.30 8.20 -11.91
N GLU A 41 -27.05 8.13 -11.46
CA GLU A 41 -26.61 7.09 -10.53
C GLU A 41 -27.17 7.41 -9.14
N ASP A 42 -28.13 6.58 -8.74
CA ASP A 42 -28.71 6.48 -7.40
C ASP A 42 -27.61 6.02 -6.44
N GLU A 43 -26.84 7.00 -5.95
CA GLU A 43 -25.99 6.92 -4.77
C GLU A 43 -26.87 6.55 -3.57
N SER A 44 -27.18 5.26 -3.43
CA SER A 44 -27.52 4.70 -2.14
C SER A 44 -26.25 4.70 -1.29
N ASP A 45 -25.88 5.89 -0.81
CA ASP A 45 -25.09 6.12 0.38
C ASP A 45 -25.64 5.17 1.45
N VAL A 46 -25.06 3.98 1.62
CA VAL A 46 -25.35 3.16 2.78
C VAL A 46 -24.69 3.93 3.92
N PRO A 47 -25.45 4.63 4.79
CA PRO A 47 -24.82 5.41 5.83
C PRO A 47 -24.09 4.39 6.70
N VAL A 48 -22.76 4.55 6.83
CA VAL A 48 -22.03 3.88 7.90
C VAL A 48 -22.64 4.42 9.18
N VAL A 49 -23.60 3.68 9.73
CA VAL A 49 -24.20 3.96 11.03
C VAL A 49 -23.11 3.67 12.05
N ARG A 50 -22.22 4.65 12.24
CA ARG A 50 -21.42 4.71 13.45
C ARG A 50 -22.43 4.84 14.56
N GLY A 51 -22.58 3.77 15.35
CA GLY A 51 -23.38 3.81 16.56
C GLY A 51 -23.00 5.06 17.37
N PRO A 52 -23.94 5.64 18.14
CA PRO A 52 -23.63 6.77 18.98
C PRO A 52 -22.38 6.45 19.80
N TRP A 53 -21.49 7.42 19.97
CA TRP A 53 -20.34 7.28 20.87
C TRP A 53 -20.86 6.82 22.23
N VAL A 54 -20.64 5.55 22.55
CA VAL A 54 -21.07 4.99 23.83
C VAL A 54 -19.95 5.28 24.81
N THR A 55 -20.26 6.02 25.87
CA THR A 55 -19.37 6.11 27.01
C THR A 55 -19.29 4.73 27.65
N ILE A 56 -18.13 4.08 27.58
CA ILE A 56 -17.91 2.73 28.15
C ILE A 56 -18.16 2.72 29.66
N ASN A 57 -17.98 3.88 30.30
CA ASN A 57 -18.23 4.09 31.72
C ASN A 57 -19.48 4.94 31.92
N ASP A 58 -20.41 4.47 32.76
CA ASP A 58 -21.57 5.27 33.17
C ASP A 58 -21.08 6.51 33.94
N PRO A 59 -21.34 7.74 33.48
CA PRO A 59 -20.91 8.98 34.15
C PRO A 59 -21.40 9.11 35.59
N GLN A 60 -22.49 8.43 35.98
CA GLN A 60 -23.03 8.48 37.34
C GLN A 60 -22.34 7.50 38.29
N THR A 61 -21.68 6.47 37.76
CA THR A 61 -21.00 5.42 38.54
C THR A 61 -19.48 5.42 38.37
N TYR A 62 -18.96 6.17 37.40
CA TYR A 62 -17.53 6.28 37.17
C TYR A 62 -16.88 7.19 38.21
N GLU A 63 -16.21 6.56 39.18
CA GLU A 63 -15.30 7.26 40.07
C GLU A 63 -13.93 7.35 39.38
N HIS A 64 -13.48 8.57 39.09
CA HIS A 64 -12.10 8.78 38.70
C HIS A 64 -11.18 8.27 39.82
N PRO A 65 -10.11 7.52 39.51
CA PRO A 65 -9.10 7.17 40.51
C PRO A 65 -8.66 8.41 41.26
N LEU A 66 -8.79 8.40 42.59
CA LEU A 66 -8.44 9.54 43.47
C LEU A 66 -6.94 9.91 43.36
N GLU A 67 -6.12 8.96 42.89
CA GLU A 67 -4.71 9.14 42.60
C GLU A 67 -4.44 8.84 41.12
N ILE A 68 -4.15 9.88 40.35
CA ILE A 68 -3.55 9.71 39.03
C ILE A 68 -2.08 9.35 39.28
N VAL A 69 -1.76 8.06 39.21
CA VAL A 69 -0.37 7.60 39.28
C VAL A 69 0.39 8.24 38.11
N PRO A 70 1.47 9.01 38.36
CA PRO A 70 2.29 9.54 37.28
C PRO A 70 2.82 8.41 36.40
N PHE A 71 2.85 8.62 35.10
CA PHE A 71 3.47 7.65 34.19
C PHE A 71 4.99 7.65 34.41
N GLU A 72 5.51 6.57 34.99
CA GLU A 72 6.95 6.45 35.32
C GLU A 72 7.76 5.68 34.27
N GLN A 73 7.12 5.09 33.26
CA GLN A 73 7.85 4.37 32.23
C GLN A 73 8.65 5.34 31.35
N ARG A 74 9.71 4.83 30.72
CA ARG A 74 10.49 5.61 29.78
C ARG A 74 9.60 6.05 28.62
N ILE A 75 9.53 7.37 28.43
CA ILE A 75 8.89 7.99 27.27
C ILE A 75 9.93 8.29 26.19
N GLY A 76 9.48 8.30 24.93
CA GLY A 76 10.29 8.65 23.78
C GLY A 76 10.93 7.46 23.06
N PRO A 77 11.66 7.73 21.97
CA PRO A 77 12.21 6.68 21.11
C PRO A 77 13.22 5.81 21.86
N ILE A 78 13.12 4.51 21.65
CA ILE A 78 14.10 3.53 22.13
C ILE A 78 15.30 3.60 21.17
N ASN A 79 16.44 4.09 21.65
CA ASN A 79 17.69 4.23 20.88
C ASN A 79 17.59 5.15 19.64
N PRO A 80 17.29 6.46 19.81
CA PRO A 80 17.27 7.40 18.70
C PRO A 80 18.68 7.55 18.08
N PRO A 81 18.76 7.91 16.78
CA PRO A 81 20.00 8.41 16.20
C PRO A 81 20.60 9.59 17.00
N PRO A 82 21.89 9.89 16.80
CA PRO A 82 22.49 11.11 17.33
C PRO A 82 21.67 12.38 17.06
N ILE A 83 21.84 13.37 17.94
CA ILE A 83 21.24 14.69 17.75
C ILE A 83 21.78 15.27 16.42
N ASN A 84 20.88 15.83 15.60
CA ASN A 84 21.15 16.32 14.24
C ASN A 84 21.44 15.26 13.18
N SER A 85 21.12 13.98 13.44
CA SER A 85 21.11 12.96 12.39
C SER A 85 20.20 13.33 11.22
N HIS A 86 20.56 12.88 10.01
CA HIS A 86 19.73 13.10 8.83
C HIS A 86 18.43 12.28 8.92
N PRO A 87 17.32 12.75 8.33
CA PRO A 87 16.04 12.02 8.35
C PRO A 87 16.13 10.56 7.85
N ILE A 88 17.04 10.28 6.93
CA ILE A 88 17.28 8.92 6.43
C ILE A 88 17.74 7.95 7.53
N GLU A 89 18.51 8.43 8.53
CA GLU A 89 18.98 7.58 9.63
C GLU A 89 17.85 7.15 10.55
N TYR A 90 16.82 7.99 10.70
CA TYR A 90 15.60 7.63 11.43
C TYR A 90 14.81 6.59 10.65
N PHE A 91 14.67 6.79 9.33
CA PHE A 91 14.00 5.83 8.47
C PHE A 91 14.71 4.47 8.48
N ASP A 92 16.03 4.42 8.36
CA ASP A 92 16.78 3.16 8.35
C ASP A 92 16.63 2.38 9.65
N ARG A 93 16.47 3.06 10.79
CA ARG A 93 16.17 2.41 12.09
C ARG A 93 14.74 1.89 12.21
N LEU A 94 13.78 2.57 11.60
CA LEU A 94 12.40 2.09 11.53
C LEU A 94 12.29 0.88 10.57
N ALA A 95 13.01 0.94 9.46
CA ALA A 95 12.92 0.01 8.35
C ALA A 95 13.91 -1.17 8.46
N SER A 96 14.67 -1.27 9.54
CA SER A 96 15.62 -2.37 9.76
C SER A 96 15.64 -2.76 11.22
N ASP A 97 15.89 -4.04 11.47
CA ASP A 97 16.07 -4.58 12.80
C ASP A 97 17.53 -4.96 13.03
N PRO A 98 18.27 -4.24 13.89
CA PRO A 98 19.62 -4.62 14.25
C PRO A 98 19.72 -5.98 14.96
N ALA A 99 18.67 -6.43 15.65
CA ALA A 99 18.69 -7.67 16.43
C ALA A 99 18.57 -8.92 15.55
N THR A 100 17.64 -8.90 14.59
CA THR A 100 17.46 -10.01 13.63
C THR A 100 18.32 -9.84 12.37
N GLY A 101 18.89 -8.65 12.13
CA GLY A 101 19.50 -8.29 10.86
C GLY A 101 18.48 -8.12 9.73
N GLY A 102 17.18 -8.08 10.07
CA GLY A 102 16.09 -7.89 9.13
C GLY A 102 16.09 -6.51 8.50
N SER A 103 15.61 -6.42 7.26
CA SER A 103 15.46 -5.14 6.57
C SER A 103 14.20 -5.15 5.71
N LEU A 104 13.34 -4.16 5.92
CA LEU A 104 12.16 -3.90 5.11
C LEU A 104 12.50 -3.84 3.63
N ILE A 105 13.60 -3.16 3.27
CA ILE A 105 14.04 -3.04 1.88
C ILE A 105 14.34 -4.42 1.29
N ASN A 106 15.01 -5.30 2.03
CA ASN A 106 15.35 -6.64 1.54
C ASN A 106 14.12 -7.54 1.43
N ILE A 107 13.18 -7.43 2.37
CA ILE A 107 11.89 -8.13 2.31
C ILE A 107 11.15 -7.68 1.04
N LEU A 108 10.93 -6.37 0.87
CA LEU A 108 10.22 -5.85 -0.30
C LEU A 108 10.89 -6.23 -1.61
N VAL A 109 12.22 -6.15 -1.70
CA VAL A 109 12.95 -6.55 -2.92
C VAL A 109 12.77 -8.03 -3.23
N THR A 110 12.93 -8.90 -2.22
CA THR A 110 12.83 -10.35 -2.40
C THR A 110 11.42 -10.74 -2.83
N GLU A 111 10.42 -10.28 -2.09
CA GLU A 111 9.03 -10.70 -2.26
C GLU A 111 8.39 -10.08 -3.49
N THR A 112 8.70 -8.82 -3.82
CA THR A 112 8.22 -8.18 -5.07
C THR A 112 8.75 -8.92 -6.30
N ASN A 113 10.04 -9.30 -6.31
CA ASN A 113 10.61 -10.06 -7.43
C ASN A 113 10.03 -11.48 -7.51
N ARG A 114 9.83 -12.14 -6.37
CA ARG A 114 9.20 -13.47 -6.31
C ARG A 114 7.79 -13.41 -6.89
N TYR A 115 6.97 -12.47 -6.43
CA TYR A 115 5.61 -12.32 -6.90
C TYR A 115 5.52 -11.97 -8.38
N ALA A 116 6.36 -11.05 -8.88
CA ALA A 116 6.41 -10.75 -10.30
C ALA A 116 6.77 -12.00 -11.14
N GLY A 117 7.70 -12.83 -10.64
CA GLY A 117 8.05 -14.10 -11.27
C GLY A 117 6.90 -15.12 -11.27
N GLN A 118 6.16 -15.24 -10.18
CA GLN A 118 4.98 -16.10 -10.07
C GLN A 118 3.88 -15.65 -11.05
N TYR A 119 3.59 -14.35 -11.07
CA TYR A 119 2.59 -13.77 -11.97
C TYR A 119 2.93 -14.00 -13.45
N ILE A 120 4.20 -13.80 -13.83
CA ILE A 120 4.65 -13.97 -15.22
C ILE A 120 4.56 -15.41 -15.70
N GLN A 121 4.81 -16.38 -14.82
CA GLN A 121 4.71 -17.80 -15.17
C GLN A 121 3.27 -18.23 -15.48
N GLN A 122 2.28 -17.56 -14.89
CA GLN A 122 0.86 -17.88 -15.05
C GLN A 122 0.19 -17.08 -16.18
N ALA A 123 0.83 -16.03 -16.69
CA ALA A 123 0.25 -15.16 -17.71
C ALA A 123 0.40 -15.74 -19.13
N GLU A 124 -0.64 -15.62 -19.95
CA GLU A 124 -0.60 -16.07 -21.36
C GLU A 124 0.35 -15.22 -22.24
N ASN A 125 0.44 -13.91 -21.96
CA ASN A 125 1.29 -12.96 -22.67
C ASN A 125 1.98 -12.00 -21.69
N PRO A 126 2.98 -12.46 -20.92
CA PRO A 126 3.60 -11.65 -19.89
C PRO A 126 4.43 -10.52 -20.50
N LYS A 127 4.28 -9.31 -19.94
CA LYS A 127 5.25 -8.24 -20.17
C LYS A 127 6.56 -8.59 -19.46
N PRO A 128 7.73 -8.27 -20.04
CA PRO A 128 9.01 -8.57 -19.41
C PRO A 128 9.13 -7.85 -18.07
N TRP A 129 9.61 -8.56 -17.05
CA TRP A 129 9.96 -8.01 -15.74
C TRP A 129 11.46 -7.89 -15.60
N GLU A 130 11.87 -6.71 -15.13
CA GLU A 130 13.23 -6.47 -14.67
C GLU A 130 13.23 -6.52 -13.14
N ASN A 131 14.14 -7.32 -12.58
CA ASN A 131 14.22 -7.47 -11.14
C ASN A 131 14.54 -6.14 -10.46
N VAL A 132 13.79 -5.83 -9.41
CA VAL A 132 14.05 -4.68 -8.54
C VAL A 132 15.25 -4.97 -7.65
N ASN A 133 16.06 -3.94 -7.40
CA ASN A 133 17.16 -4.00 -6.43
C ASN A 133 16.92 -3.03 -5.25
N ALA A 134 17.75 -3.10 -4.22
CA ALA A 134 17.59 -2.28 -3.02
C ALA A 134 17.64 -0.77 -3.28
N LEU A 135 18.49 -0.31 -4.21
CA LEU A 135 18.58 1.11 -4.57
C LEU A 135 17.29 1.57 -5.25
N GLU A 136 16.80 0.77 -6.20
CA GLU A 136 15.56 1.06 -6.91
C GLU A 136 14.34 1.04 -5.98
N MET A 137 14.26 0.08 -5.06
CA MET A 137 13.20 0.01 -4.05
C MET A 137 13.21 1.22 -3.12
N ARG A 138 14.40 1.69 -2.69
CA ARG A 138 14.53 2.94 -1.92
C ARG A 138 14.08 4.16 -2.71
N ALA A 139 14.42 4.24 -3.99
CA ALA A 139 13.92 5.30 -4.88
C ALA A 139 12.39 5.27 -5.02
N PHE A 140 11.81 4.08 -5.23
CA PHE A 140 10.36 3.87 -5.29
C PHE A 140 9.66 4.35 -4.01
N LEU A 141 10.12 3.90 -2.84
CA LEU A 141 9.55 4.32 -1.55
C LEU A 141 9.75 5.83 -1.31
N GLY A 142 10.90 6.39 -1.70
CA GLY A 142 11.14 7.83 -1.62
C GLY A 142 10.14 8.63 -2.44
N LEU A 143 9.83 8.18 -3.66
CA LEU A 143 8.77 8.80 -4.47
C LEU A 143 7.39 8.61 -3.83
N PHE A 144 7.07 7.42 -3.34
CA PHE A 144 5.78 7.13 -2.68
C PHE A 144 5.56 8.02 -1.45
N LEU A 145 6.57 8.16 -0.58
CA LEU A 145 6.53 9.07 0.57
C LEU A 145 6.42 10.53 0.15
N SER A 146 7.08 10.92 -0.95
CA SER A 146 6.99 12.28 -1.50
C SER A 146 5.58 12.63 -1.98
N MET A 147 4.79 11.66 -2.46
CA MET A 147 3.36 11.84 -2.77
C MET A 147 2.52 12.11 -1.51
N GLY A 148 3.02 11.77 -0.32
CA GLY A 148 2.45 12.19 0.96
C GLY A 148 2.58 13.70 1.20
N LEU A 149 3.68 14.29 0.74
CA LEU A 149 4.02 15.70 0.94
C LEU A 149 3.47 16.61 -0.16
N VAL A 150 3.59 16.18 -1.41
CA VAL A 150 3.18 16.96 -2.59
C VAL A 150 1.99 16.25 -3.24
N LYS A 151 0.77 16.61 -2.86
CA LYS A 151 -0.44 16.00 -3.42
C LYS A 151 -0.71 16.50 -4.84
N LYS A 152 -1.11 15.58 -5.72
CA LYS A 152 -1.53 15.83 -7.11
C LYS A 152 -2.89 15.17 -7.35
N PRO A 153 -3.68 15.66 -8.31
CA PRO A 153 -5.02 15.13 -8.59
C PRO A 153 -5.02 13.69 -9.12
N SER A 154 -3.91 13.23 -9.73
CA SER A 154 -3.79 11.84 -10.18
C SER A 154 -2.34 11.36 -10.09
N LEU A 155 -2.15 10.03 -10.11
CA LEU A 155 -0.82 9.42 -10.18
C LEU A 155 -0.06 9.87 -11.45
N ARG A 156 -0.75 10.00 -12.58
CA ARG A 156 -0.17 10.45 -13.86
C ARG A 156 0.37 11.87 -13.76
N SER A 157 -0.29 12.74 -12.99
CA SER A 157 0.10 14.14 -12.86
C SER A 157 1.49 14.35 -12.26
N TYR A 158 2.02 13.40 -11.46
CA TYR A 158 3.38 13.47 -10.93
C TYR A 158 4.48 13.39 -12.00
N TRP A 159 4.17 12.77 -13.15
CA TRP A 159 5.07 12.65 -14.30
C TRP A 159 4.72 13.60 -15.45
N ASN A 160 3.77 14.52 -15.23
CA ASN A 160 3.43 15.51 -16.24
C ASN A 160 4.59 16.51 -16.44
N THR A 161 4.89 16.84 -17.70
CA THR A 161 5.91 17.81 -18.09
C THR A 161 5.37 18.88 -19.04
N SER A 162 4.05 18.96 -19.20
CA SER A 162 3.41 19.92 -20.09
C SER A 162 3.61 21.36 -19.60
N LEU A 163 3.65 22.29 -20.55
CA LEU A 163 3.87 23.72 -20.28
C LEU A 163 2.70 24.37 -19.53
N ASP A 164 1.48 23.86 -19.73
CA ASP A 164 0.26 24.29 -19.03
C ASP A 164 0.32 24.06 -17.51
N THR A 165 1.11 23.08 -17.07
CA THR A 165 1.23 22.64 -15.67
C THR A 165 2.55 23.05 -15.03
N TRP A 166 3.32 23.95 -15.66
CA TRP A 166 4.68 24.32 -15.27
C TRP A 166 4.84 24.71 -13.79
N ILE A 167 3.87 25.46 -13.23
CA ILE A 167 3.85 25.89 -11.83
C ILE A 167 3.80 24.69 -10.88
N THR A 168 3.14 23.63 -11.32
CA THR A 168 2.89 22.42 -10.54
C THR A 168 3.79 21.26 -10.96
N ASN A 169 4.78 21.46 -11.81
CA ASN A 169 5.64 20.37 -12.26
C ASN A 169 6.45 19.80 -11.10
N THR A 170 6.63 18.47 -11.13
CA THR A 170 7.43 17.71 -10.17
C THR A 170 8.57 17.00 -10.89
N PRO A 171 9.58 17.75 -11.39
CA PRO A 171 10.62 17.20 -12.27
C PRO A 171 11.41 16.06 -11.61
N ALA A 172 11.53 16.07 -10.28
CA ALA A 172 12.21 15.03 -9.51
C ALA A 172 11.63 13.62 -9.73
N PHE A 173 10.31 13.49 -9.92
CA PHE A 173 9.67 12.16 -10.09
C PHE A 173 10.16 11.48 -11.37
N LYS A 174 10.11 12.20 -12.50
CA LYS A 174 10.58 11.69 -13.79
C LYS A 174 12.09 11.45 -13.81
N SER A 175 12.89 12.26 -13.10
CA SER A 175 14.34 12.06 -13.05
C SER A 175 14.77 10.88 -12.20
N VAL A 176 13.99 10.50 -11.18
CA VAL A 176 14.31 9.37 -10.28
C VAL A 176 13.86 8.05 -10.89
N MET A 177 12.64 7.97 -11.42
CA MET A 177 12.08 6.73 -11.96
C MET A 177 11.06 7.01 -13.05
N PRO A 178 11.05 6.27 -14.18
CA PRO A 178 9.99 6.38 -15.18
C PRO A 178 8.62 5.98 -14.62
N ARG A 179 7.55 6.69 -15.03
CA ARG A 179 6.17 6.42 -14.57
C ARG A 179 5.77 4.95 -14.69
N ASN A 180 6.03 4.34 -15.85
CA ASN A 180 5.65 2.95 -16.10
C ASN A 180 6.40 1.98 -15.17
N ARG A 181 7.66 2.28 -14.82
CA ARG A 181 8.42 1.46 -13.85
C ARG A 181 7.86 1.61 -12.44
N PHE A 182 7.51 2.83 -12.03
CA PHE A 182 6.84 3.07 -10.75
C PHE A 182 5.50 2.32 -10.67
N GLN A 183 4.68 2.40 -11.72
CA GLN A 183 3.39 1.68 -11.78
C GLN A 183 3.58 0.15 -11.75
N ASN A 184 4.59 -0.37 -12.46
CA ASN A 184 4.92 -1.80 -12.38
C ASN A 184 5.34 -2.21 -10.97
N LEU A 185 6.17 -1.43 -10.29
CA LEU A 185 6.55 -1.69 -8.90
C LEU A 185 5.35 -1.62 -7.96
N LEU A 186 4.48 -0.63 -8.13
CA LEU A 186 3.25 -0.50 -7.35
C LEU A 186 2.34 -1.73 -7.52
N ARG A 187 2.24 -2.26 -8.74
CA ARG A 187 1.45 -3.46 -9.06
C ARG A 187 1.98 -4.73 -8.42
N PHE A 188 3.31 -4.90 -8.39
CA PHE A 188 3.94 -6.15 -7.91
C PHE A 188 4.44 -6.07 -6.46
N LEU A 189 4.32 -4.93 -5.79
CA LEU A 189 4.80 -4.73 -4.42
C LEU A 189 4.25 -5.80 -3.48
N HIS A 190 5.12 -6.63 -2.93
CA HIS A 190 4.77 -7.72 -2.02
C HIS A 190 5.71 -7.75 -0.81
N CYS A 191 5.20 -8.32 0.28
CA CYS A 191 5.91 -8.42 1.55
C CYS A 191 6.05 -9.87 2.05
N ASN A 192 5.41 -10.85 1.42
CA ASN A 192 5.52 -12.26 1.78
C ASN A 192 5.27 -13.18 0.57
N ASN A 193 5.61 -14.46 0.71
CA ASN A 193 5.38 -15.49 -0.29
C ASN A 193 3.92 -15.93 -0.31
N ASN A 194 3.25 -15.77 -1.45
CA ASN A 194 1.86 -16.21 -1.61
C ASN A 194 1.71 -17.74 -1.62
N GLU A 195 2.77 -18.48 -1.96
CA GLU A 195 2.73 -19.96 -1.95
C GLU A 195 2.69 -20.55 -0.53
N GLU A 196 3.02 -19.75 0.48
CA GLU A 196 2.99 -20.14 1.89
C GLU A 196 1.67 -19.73 2.59
N GLU A 197 0.75 -19.08 1.87
CA GLU A 197 -0.52 -18.64 2.44
C GLU A 197 -1.45 -19.84 2.68
N VAL A 198 -1.79 -20.08 3.95
CA VAL A 198 -2.79 -21.09 4.32
C VAL A 198 -4.20 -20.52 4.06
N PRO A 199 -5.10 -21.25 3.36
CA PRO A 199 -6.45 -20.75 3.08
C PRO A 199 -7.29 -20.49 4.34
N ARG A 200 -8.25 -19.57 4.21
CA ARG A 200 -9.19 -19.24 5.29
C ARG A 200 -9.94 -20.48 5.77
N GLY A 201 -10.13 -20.58 7.08
CA GLY A 201 -10.83 -21.70 7.71
C GLY A 201 -10.00 -22.96 7.94
N GLN A 202 -8.72 -22.98 7.51
CA GLN A 202 -7.80 -24.07 7.81
C GLN A 202 -6.93 -23.76 9.04
N GLU A 203 -6.46 -24.81 9.71
CA GLU A 203 -5.54 -24.68 10.85
C GLU A 203 -4.23 -24.03 10.40
N GLY A 204 -3.77 -23.00 11.13
CA GLY A 204 -2.58 -22.23 10.76
C GLY A 204 -2.83 -21.04 9.83
N HIS A 205 -4.09 -20.73 9.48
CA HIS A 205 -4.41 -19.50 8.74
C HIS A 205 -4.00 -18.25 9.52
N ASP A 206 -3.12 -17.43 8.93
CA ASP A 206 -2.72 -16.14 9.46
C ASP A 206 -3.38 -15.00 8.67
N HIS A 207 -4.29 -14.27 9.32
CA HIS A 207 -4.94 -13.10 8.72
C HIS A 207 -3.96 -12.00 8.28
N ALA A 208 -2.78 -11.93 8.89
CA ALA A 208 -1.74 -10.96 8.57
C ALA A 208 -0.66 -11.53 7.64
N HIS A 209 -0.83 -12.73 7.07
CA HIS A 209 0.20 -13.44 6.27
C HIS A 209 0.92 -12.52 5.29
N LYS A 210 0.15 -11.75 4.52
CA LYS A 210 0.70 -10.87 3.47
C LYS A 210 1.65 -9.79 3.98
N ILE A 211 1.52 -9.35 5.23
CA ILE A 211 2.36 -8.31 5.84
C ILE A 211 3.18 -8.82 7.04
N ARG A 212 3.03 -10.10 7.40
CA ARG A 212 3.64 -10.70 8.58
C ARG A 212 5.15 -10.44 8.66
N PRO A 213 5.95 -10.63 7.59
CA PRO A 213 7.38 -10.36 7.65
C PRO A 213 7.72 -8.91 7.99
N VAL A 214 6.85 -7.96 7.63
CA VAL A 214 7.04 -6.54 7.96
C VAL A 214 6.64 -6.23 9.40
N LEU A 215 5.59 -6.87 9.93
CA LEU A 215 5.20 -6.72 11.33
C LEU A 215 6.28 -7.29 12.27
N ASP A 216 6.90 -8.39 11.86
CA ASP A 216 7.92 -9.07 12.65
C ASP A 216 9.29 -8.37 12.56
N LEU A 217 9.44 -7.30 11.77
CA LEU A 217 10.66 -6.48 11.73
C LEU A 217 10.88 -5.66 13.01
N ASN A 218 9.85 -5.39 13.82
CA ASN A 218 10.03 -4.66 15.07
C ASN A 218 9.00 -5.12 16.12
N PRO A 219 9.11 -6.36 16.63
CA PRO A 219 8.09 -6.93 17.51
C PRO A 219 8.08 -6.30 18.92
N GLN A 220 8.96 -5.35 19.22
CA GLN A 220 9.21 -4.80 20.56
C GLN A 220 9.45 -3.27 20.58
N SER A 221 9.06 -2.53 19.54
CA SER A 221 9.00 -1.05 19.60
C SER A 221 7.73 -0.55 20.27
#